data_AF-A0A7G2CLX3-F1
#
_entry.id   AF-A0A7G2CLX3-F1
#
_cell.length_a   1.000
_cell.length_b   1.000
_cell.length_c   1.000
_cell.angle_alpha   90.00
_cell.angle_beta   90.00
_cell.angle_gamma   90.00
#
_symmetry.space_group_name_H-M   'P 1'
#
loop_
_entity.id
_entity.type
_entity.pdbx_description
1 polymer ?
#
loop_
_entity_poly.entity_id
_entity_poly.type
_entity_poly.pdbx_seq_one_letter_code
_entity_poly.pdbx_strand_id
1 'polypeptide(L)'
;MTGVNPAVQALLNESPEAISVTTLSSLCTALKDGNTLVQLVNPAQRPVCVEVLKRLLGVANDPTKPTAVKMMCLECFYDLSRVQDQQFRQGELYTTVQGLNESFEATLGREGAALSAQQEMLTVLLFRCSGFVELKAGDLLQLMQFCKGDERSLIALLLTIICNRNYEWQLIQAAVRCIYELSTPASYFQPGVAAETIKVTAFSAKMVSMVTNVVKDGVLSKLFQEFSERWALSANNKNPTNGGGEGLGVLGSPQTLNAASVLSPTQKQELLNWSVVLRYLSVLTHNLLEFSDSPTANRDLQQALIGTAQGQRMMSVVVIPYVMAVLHTWERAMAAGTMKGNDMRNPYLNSALAALRLLRVALYKPKVALDPSLQQALAALVQLVTRLHPQLRSEYTGMLAMLFVVECLCNANARTITAPVNLAGSLDVLLTTISQDKSPLRPGAQCNTAQGFAVCFAREESPFVVTTNESVELLHQKFAKEEQEIKEDAEAYAAIEKLEEQLDALQAMIFQLALGQLLGELAMAGAFNQQPGVIGHQEPPATAASPSAAASPSKKKKKHPKQFCCQLTGKLMREPVTLKNGHQFEYEALMDVVKKVGQVDPLTGEAFNEEIEINHALQQEIAQYKVNKATSK
;
A
#
# COMPACT_ATOMS: atom_id res chain seq x y z
N MET A 1 -29.61 -35.06 -17.76
CA MET A 1 -29.79 -35.05 -16.29
C MET A 1 -28.47 -35.46 -15.66
N THR A 2 -27.67 -34.51 -15.18
CA THR A 2 -26.45 -34.82 -14.42
C THR A 2 -26.87 -35.21 -13.00
N GLY A 3 -26.65 -36.47 -12.63
CA GLY A 3 -26.99 -36.98 -11.29
C GLY A 3 -26.18 -36.27 -10.19
N VAL A 4 -26.75 -36.20 -8.98
CA VAL A 4 -26.04 -35.70 -7.79
C VAL A 4 -24.86 -36.63 -7.49
N ASN A 5 -23.70 -36.06 -7.16
CA ASN A 5 -22.49 -36.84 -6.86
C ASN A 5 -22.75 -37.87 -5.73
N PRO A 6 -22.27 -39.12 -5.83
CA PRO A 6 -22.51 -40.16 -4.83
C PRO A 6 -22.10 -39.78 -3.39
N ALA A 7 -21.01 -39.02 -3.22
CA ALA A 7 -20.56 -38.57 -1.90
C ALA A 7 -21.53 -37.55 -1.29
N VAL A 8 -22.11 -36.68 -2.12
CA VAL A 8 -23.15 -35.74 -1.70
C VAL A 8 -24.42 -36.50 -1.31
N GLN A 9 -24.82 -37.50 -2.11
CA GLN A 9 -25.98 -38.35 -1.77
C GLN A 9 -25.76 -39.13 -0.46
N ALA A 10 -24.55 -39.65 -0.23
CA ALA A 10 -24.22 -40.35 1.01
C ALA A 10 -24.43 -39.46 2.25
N LEU A 11 -23.95 -38.22 2.21
CA LEU A 11 -24.19 -37.25 3.29
C LEU A 11 -25.68 -36.97 3.52
N LEU A 12 -26.47 -36.86 2.44
CA LEU A 12 -27.90 -36.54 2.52
C LEU A 12 -28.74 -37.73 2.98
N ASN A 13 -28.27 -38.96 2.78
CA ASN A 13 -28.97 -40.18 3.20
C ASN A 13 -28.65 -40.57 4.65
N GLU A 14 -27.50 -40.16 5.20
CA GLU A 14 -27.13 -40.41 6.59
C GLU A 14 -27.95 -39.53 7.55
N SER A 15 -28.27 -40.00 8.76
CA SER A 15 -28.93 -39.14 9.74
C SER A 15 -27.95 -38.11 10.31
N PRO A 16 -28.37 -36.87 10.61
CA PRO A 16 -27.47 -35.80 11.07
C PRO A 16 -26.59 -36.18 12.28
N GLU A 17 -27.16 -36.96 13.20
CA GLU A 17 -26.46 -37.45 14.40
C GLU A 17 -25.44 -38.55 14.08
N ALA A 18 -25.68 -39.34 13.03
CA ALA A 18 -24.82 -40.46 12.64
C ALA A 18 -23.67 -40.07 11.70
N ILE A 19 -23.64 -38.84 11.17
CA ILE A 19 -22.63 -38.40 10.18
C ILE A 19 -21.23 -38.77 10.64
N SER A 20 -20.61 -39.66 9.86
CA SER A 20 -19.34 -40.31 10.17
C SER A 20 -18.15 -39.61 9.51
N VAL A 21 -16.94 -39.89 10.02
CA VAL A 21 -15.67 -39.44 9.41
C VAL A 21 -15.55 -39.92 7.96
N THR A 22 -16.00 -41.14 7.67
CA THR A 22 -15.91 -41.74 6.32
C THR A 22 -16.78 -40.99 5.31
N THR A 23 -18.00 -40.63 5.71
CA THR A 23 -18.90 -39.84 4.86
C THR A 23 -18.32 -38.47 4.56
N LEU A 24 -17.84 -37.77 5.59
CA LEU A 24 -17.21 -36.46 5.42
C LEU A 24 -15.91 -36.54 4.61
N SER A 25 -15.12 -37.60 4.78
CA SER A 25 -13.88 -37.79 4.01
C SER A 25 -14.17 -37.94 2.52
N SER A 26 -15.19 -38.74 2.21
CA SER A 26 -15.66 -38.93 0.83
C SER A 26 -16.16 -37.61 0.24
N LEU A 27 -16.86 -36.80 1.03
CA LEU A 27 -17.31 -35.47 0.62
C LEU A 27 -16.14 -34.50 0.40
N CYS A 28 -15.18 -34.39 1.33
CA CYS A 28 -13.98 -33.56 1.14
C CYS A 28 -13.25 -33.92 -0.16
N THR A 29 -13.07 -35.22 -0.44
CA THR A 29 -12.44 -35.67 -1.68
C THR A 29 -13.26 -35.28 -2.92
N ALA A 30 -14.58 -35.42 -2.87
CA ALA A 30 -15.46 -35.03 -3.97
C ALA A 30 -15.45 -33.52 -4.22
N LEU A 31 -15.42 -32.70 -3.15
CA LEU A 31 -15.37 -31.24 -3.25
C LEU A 31 -14.00 -30.71 -3.70
N LYS A 32 -12.94 -31.52 -3.70
CA LYS A 32 -11.66 -31.11 -4.32
C LYS A 32 -11.71 -31.12 -5.84
N ASP A 33 -12.65 -31.85 -6.43
CA ASP A 33 -12.89 -31.87 -7.88
C ASP A 33 -13.70 -30.63 -8.32
N GLY A 34 -13.10 -29.83 -9.20
CA GLY A 34 -13.69 -28.56 -9.66
C GLY A 34 -15.03 -28.75 -10.39
N ASN A 35 -15.23 -29.86 -11.09
CA ASN A 35 -16.49 -30.14 -11.78
C ASN A 35 -17.61 -30.42 -10.78
N THR A 36 -17.33 -31.24 -9.77
CA THR A 36 -18.28 -31.54 -8.69
C THR A 36 -18.69 -30.28 -7.93
N LEU A 37 -17.73 -29.41 -7.60
CA LEU A 37 -18.01 -28.11 -6.97
C LEU A 37 -18.95 -27.23 -7.79
N VAL A 38 -18.60 -27.00 -9.06
CA VAL A 38 -19.38 -26.14 -9.96
C VAL A 38 -20.78 -26.73 -10.19
N GLN A 39 -20.90 -28.05 -10.31
CA GLN A 39 -22.19 -28.72 -10.45
C GLN A 39 -23.06 -28.57 -9.20
N LEU A 40 -22.50 -28.68 -8.00
CA LEU A 40 -23.27 -28.58 -6.76
C LEU A 40 -23.78 -27.15 -6.52
N VAL A 41 -22.96 -26.14 -6.83
CA VAL A 41 -23.30 -24.72 -6.59
C VAL A 41 -24.21 -24.14 -7.69
N ASN A 42 -24.32 -24.78 -8.85
CA ASN A 42 -25.12 -24.29 -9.96
C ASN A 42 -26.61 -24.11 -9.58
N PRO A 43 -27.38 -23.29 -10.32
CA PRO A 43 -28.78 -23.05 -10.01
C PRO A 43 -29.67 -24.30 -9.92
N ALA A 44 -29.33 -25.36 -10.66
CA ALA A 44 -30.12 -26.59 -10.69
C ALA A 44 -29.93 -27.46 -9.42
N GLN A 45 -28.74 -27.45 -8.82
CA GLN A 45 -28.43 -28.20 -7.59
C GLN A 45 -28.29 -27.30 -6.36
N ARG A 46 -28.52 -25.98 -6.49
CA ARG A 46 -28.46 -25.02 -5.38
C ARG A 46 -29.27 -25.44 -4.15
N PRO A 47 -30.51 -25.97 -4.25
CA PRO A 47 -31.24 -26.45 -3.07
C PRO A 47 -30.55 -27.63 -2.37
N VAL A 48 -29.90 -28.51 -3.15
CA VAL A 48 -29.11 -29.64 -2.63
C VAL A 48 -27.89 -29.12 -1.88
N CYS A 49 -27.20 -28.12 -2.44
CA CYS A 49 -26.07 -27.46 -1.79
C CYS A 49 -26.46 -26.82 -0.45
N VAL A 50 -27.61 -26.13 -0.38
CA VAL A 50 -28.12 -25.53 0.86
C VAL A 50 -28.38 -26.59 1.94
N GLU A 51 -28.93 -27.75 1.58
CA GLU A 51 -29.13 -28.84 2.53
C GLU A 51 -27.80 -29.47 2.99
N VAL A 52 -26.82 -29.59 2.09
CA VAL A 52 -25.45 -30.00 2.46
C VAL A 52 -24.85 -29.02 3.47
N LEU A 53 -24.93 -27.71 3.21
CA LEU A 53 -24.43 -26.66 4.11
C LEU A 53 -25.09 -26.75 5.49
N LYS A 54 -26.41 -26.93 5.54
CA LYS A 54 -27.17 -27.09 6.79
C LYS A 54 -26.70 -28.29 7.60
N ARG A 55 -26.46 -29.43 6.96
CA ARG A 55 -25.97 -30.64 7.64
C ARG A 55 -24.55 -30.48 8.15
N LEU A 56 -23.65 -29.92 7.34
CA LEU A 56 -22.28 -29.61 7.75
C LEU A 56 -22.26 -28.66 8.94
N LEU A 57 -23.12 -27.63 8.95
CA LEU A 57 -23.25 -26.69 10.05
C LEU A 57 -23.71 -27.38 11.34
N GLY A 58 -24.72 -28.25 11.24
CA GLY A 58 -25.18 -29.05 12.38
C GLY A 58 -24.07 -29.89 13.00
N VAL A 59 -23.25 -30.54 12.17
CA VAL A 59 -22.10 -31.34 12.63
C VAL A 59 -20.99 -30.48 13.22
N ALA A 60 -20.67 -29.34 12.60
CA ALA A 60 -19.63 -28.43 13.08
C ALA A 60 -19.95 -27.85 14.47
N ASN A 61 -21.22 -27.54 14.70
CA ASN A 61 -21.72 -26.93 15.93
C ASN A 61 -22.03 -27.94 17.06
N ASP A 62 -22.02 -29.24 16.76
CA ASP A 62 -22.30 -30.29 17.74
C ASP A 62 -21.11 -30.43 18.72
N PRO A 63 -21.30 -30.15 20.03
CA PRO A 63 -20.23 -30.24 21.02
C PRO A 63 -19.73 -31.66 21.27
N THR A 64 -20.49 -32.69 20.87
CA THR A 64 -20.13 -34.10 21.05
C THR A 64 -19.24 -34.65 19.94
N LYS A 65 -19.15 -33.95 18.81
CA LYS A 65 -18.35 -34.41 17.66
C LYS A 65 -16.84 -34.18 17.89
N PRO A 66 -15.98 -35.14 17.49
CA PRO A 66 -14.53 -35.00 17.60
C PRO A 66 -13.97 -33.82 16.78
N THR A 67 -12.82 -33.27 17.18
CA THR A 67 -12.13 -32.20 16.45
C THR A 67 -11.96 -32.52 14.97
N ALA A 68 -11.49 -33.73 14.64
CA ALA A 68 -11.28 -34.15 13.24
C ALA A 68 -12.56 -34.01 12.38
N VAL A 69 -13.72 -34.39 12.92
CA VAL A 69 -15.01 -34.29 12.22
C VAL A 69 -15.39 -32.83 11.96
N LYS A 70 -15.22 -31.97 12.97
CA LYS A 70 -15.46 -30.53 12.84
C LYS A 70 -14.53 -29.87 11.82
N MET A 71 -13.25 -30.26 11.80
CA MET A 71 -12.27 -29.73 10.85
C MET A 71 -12.54 -30.17 9.41
N MET A 72 -13.10 -31.36 9.20
CA MET A 72 -13.55 -31.79 7.86
C MET A 72 -14.76 -31.00 7.38
N CYS A 73 -15.65 -30.58 8.28
CA CYS A 73 -16.73 -29.66 7.92
C CYS A 73 -16.16 -28.29 7.47
N LEU A 74 -15.15 -27.78 8.18
CA LEU A 74 -14.43 -26.56 7.77
C LEU A 74 -13.76 -26.74 6.40
N GLU A 75 -13.10 -27.87 6.14
CA GLU A 75 -12.51 -28.19 4.84
C GLU A 75 -13.58 -28.19 3.73
N CYS A 76 -14.76 -28.75 3.99
CA CYS A 76 -15.88 -28.70 3.04
C CYS A 76 -16.35 -27.26 2.76
N PHE A 77 -16.52 -26.42 3.79
CA PHE A 77 -16.87 -25.01 3.60
C PHE A 77 -15.80 -24.26 2.81
N TYR A 78 -14.53 -24.51 3.14
CA TYR A 78 -13.37 -23.95 2.45
C TYR A 78 -13.35 -24.37 0.97
N ASP A 79 -13.55 -25.64 0.64
CA ASP A 79 -13.56 -26.10 -0.75
C ASP A 79 -14.77 -25.55 -1.53
N LEU A 80 -15.96 -25.48 -0.90
CA LEU A 80 -17.14 -24.83 -1.48
C LEU A 80 -16.89 -23.35 -1.79
N SER A 81 -16.13 -22.65 -0.96
CA SER A 81 -15.77 -21.25 -1.19
C SER A 81 -14.92 -21.03 -2.45
N ARG A 82 -14.29 -22.07 -3.02
CA ARG A 82 -13.44 -21.95 -4.21
C ARG A 82 -14.21 -21.66 -5.50
N VAL A 83 -15.51 -21.96 -5.54
CA VAL A 83 -16.36 -21.68 -6.73
C VAL A 83 -16.45 -20.19 -6.98
N GLN A 84 -16.24 -19.74 -8.22
CA GLN A 84 -16.29 -18.32 -8.61
C GLN A 84 -17.74 -17.79 -8.76
N ASP A 85 -18.63 -18.15 -7.83
CA ASP A 85 -19.99 -17.62 -7.72
C ASP A 85 -20.06 -16.69 -6.50
N GLN A 86 -20.08 -15.38 -6.77
CA GLN A 86 -20.13 -14.37 -5.70
C GLN A 86 -21.46 -14.38 -4.95
N GLN A 87 -22.59 -14.65 -5.64
CA GLN A 87 -23.90 -14.71 -5.00
C GLN A 87 -23.96 -15.86 -4.00
N PHE A 88 -23.36 -17.00 -4.32
CA PHE A 88 -23.19 -18.11 -3.38
C PHE A 88 -22.33 -17.76 -2.18
N ARG A 89 -21.14 -17.22 -2.44
CA ARG A 89 -20.16 -16.92 -1.38
C ARG A 89 -20.73 -15.93 -0.36
N GLN A 90 -21.35 -14.86 -0.84
CA GLN A 90 -21.88 -13.76 -0.01
C GLN A 90 -23.32 -14.01 0.47
N GLY A 91 -24.01 -15.01 -0.08
CA GLY A 91 -25.36 -15.40 0.30
C GLY A 91 -25.37 -16.61 1.23
N GLU A 92 -25.65 -17.79 0.67
CA GLU A 92 -25.92 -19.01 1.43
C GLU A 92 -24.69 -19.52 2.19
N LEU A 93 -23.49 -19.44 1.59
CA LEU A 93 -22.27 -19.85 2.27
C LEU A 93 -21.96 -18.89 3.44
N TYR A 94 -22.05 -17.58 3.22
CA TYR A 94 -21.81 -16.60 4.28
C TYR A 94 -22.80 -16.77 5.45
N THR A 95 -24.09 -16.95 5.15
CA THR A 95 -25.12 -17.21 6.16
C THR A 95 -24.81 -18.48 6.97
N THR A 96 -24.30 -19.52 6.31
CA THR A 96 -23.90 -20.77 6.98
C THR A 96 -22.69 -20.54 7.89
N VAL A 97 -21.68 -19.80 7.43
CA VAL A 97 -20.47 -19.50 8.20
C VAL A 97 -20.80 -18.62 9.42
N GLN A 98 -21.71 -17.65 9.28
CA GLN A 98 -22.22 -16.86 10.40
C GLN A 98 -22.97 -17.70 11.45
N GLY A 99 -23.46 -18.88 11.08
CA GLY A 99 -24.12 -19.81 11.98
C GLY A 99 -23.17 -20.64 12.84
N LEU A 100 -21.85 -20.57 12.62
CA LEU A 100 -20.87 -21.28 13.45
C LEU A 100 -20.90 -20.71 14.88
N ASN A 101 -20.92 -21.60 15.88
CA ASN A 101 -21.11 -21.21 17.28
C ASN A 101 -19.84 -21.35 18.13
N GLU A 102 -19.96 -20.96 19.41
CA GLU A 102 -18.88 -21.02 20.40
C GLU A 102 -18.26 -22.42 20.56
N SER A 103 -19.00 -23.50 20.28
CA SER A 103 -18.46 -24.87 20.35
C SER A 103 -17.40 -25.12 19.27
N PHE A 104 -17.64 -24.61 18.06
CA PHE A 104 -16.69 -24.68 16.96
C PHE A 104 -15.48 -23.78 17.24
N GLU A 105 -15.72 -22.54 17.67
CA GLU A 105 -14.66 -21.59 18.03
C GLU A 105 -13.75 -22.13 19.14
N ALA A 106 -14.33 -22.75 20.18
CA ALA A 106 -13.57 -23.35 21.27
C ALA A 106 -12.67 -24.50 20.82
N THR A 107 -13.05 -25.23 19.77
CA THR A 107 -12.19 -26.29 19.20
C THR A 107 -10.95 -25.70 18.54
N LEU A 108 -11.12 -24.62 17.76
CA LEU A 108 -9.99 -23.89 17.15
C LEU A 108 -9.12 -23.16 18.19
N GLY A 109 -9.71 -22.70 19.29
CA GLY A 109 -9.00 -22.01 20.37
C GLY A 109 -8.16 -22.91 21.29
N ARG A 110 -8.55 -24.19 21.48
CA ARG A 110 -7.88 -25.12 22.43
C ARG A 110 -6.62 -25.78 21.88
N GLU A 111 -6.52 -25.98 20.56
CA GLU A 111 -5.44 -26.81 19.97
C GLU A 111 -4.24 -26.01 19.42
N GLY A 112 -4.22 -24.69 19.59
CA GLY A 112 -3.03 -23.85 19.33
C GLY A 112 -2.42 -24.03 17.93
N ALA A 113 -1.09 -24.08 17.85
CA ALA A 113 -0.33 -24.20 16.58
C ALA A 113 -0.59 -25.50 15.79
N ALA A 114 -1.20 -26.52 16.41
CA ALA A 114 -1.50 -27.81 15.76
C ALA A 114 -2.55 -27.69 14.64
N LEU A 115 -3.39 -26.63 14.68
CA LEU A 115 -4.44 -26.37 13.70
C LEU A 115 -4.13 -25.18 12.78
N SER A 116 -2.85 -24.86 12.57
CA SER A 116 -2.43 -23.72 11.72
C SER A 116 -3.01 -23.76 10.30
N ALA A 117 -3.09 -24.95 9.68
CA ALA A 117 -3.71 -25.11 8.35
C ALA A 117 -5.22 -24.80 8.37
N GLN A 118 -5.93 -25.19 9.44
CA GLN A 118 -7.36 -24.92 9.59
C GLN A 118 -7.62 -23.44 9.90
N GLN A 119 -6.73 -22.79 10.66
CA GLN A 119 -6.77 -21.34 10.86
C GLN A 119 -6.60 -20.59 9.53
N GLU A 120 -5.69 -21.06 8.66
CA GLU A 120 -5.56 -20.53 7.30
C GLU A 120 -6.85 -20.73 6.50
N MET A 121 -7.40 -21.95 6.48
CA MET A 121 -8.66 -22.25 5.77
C MET A 121 -9.82 -21.36 6.23
N LEU A 122 -10.00 -21.19 7.55
CA LEU A 122 -11.03 -20.33 8.10
C LEU A 122 -10.82 -18.87 7.69
N THR A 123 -9.59 -18.36 7.75
CA THR A 123 -9.27 -16.98 7.35
C THR A 123 -9.60 -16.75 5.88
N VAL A 124 -9.21 -17.69 5.01
CA VAL A 124 -9.49 -17.64 3.58
C VAL A 124 -11.00 -17.71 3.31
N LEU A 125 -11.71 -18.59 4.01
CA LEU A 125 -13.16 -18.70 3.94
C LEU A 125 -13.85 -17.38 4.31
N LEU A 126 -13.45 -16.77 5.42
CA LEU A 126 -14.00 -15.48 5.87
C LEU A 126 -13.71 -14.36 4.86
N PHE A 127 -12.50 -14.29 4.30
CA PHE A 127 -12.20 -13.33 3.23
C PHE A 127 -13.10 -13.53 2.01
N ARG A 128 -13.29 -14.78 1.55
CA ARG A 128 -14.14 -15.05 0.38
C ARG A 128 -15.61 -14.72 0.63
N CYS A 129 -16.14 -15.04 1.81
CA CYS A 129 -17.53 -14.79 2.16
C CYS A 129 -17.82 -13.29 2.37
N SER A 130 -16.85 -12.53 2.87
CA SER A 130 -16.94 -11.07 3.07
C SER A 130 -16.57 -10.25 1.82
N GLY A 131 -16.42 -10.90 0.67
CA GLY A 131 -16.03 -10.22 -0.58
C GLY A 131 -14.64 -9.59 -0.55
N PHE A 132 -13.73 -10.11 0.29
CA PHE A 132 -12.32 -9.71 0.46
C PHE A 132 -12.08 -8.32 1.05
N VAL A 133 -13.08 -7.45 1.06
CA VAL A 133 -12.94 -6.02 1.42
C VAL A 133 -13.52 -5.67 2.79
N GLU A 134 -14.61 -6.33 3.17
CA GLU A 134 -15.38 -5.94 4.36
C GLU A 134 -14.65 -6.34 5.64
N LEU A 135 -14.09 -7.55 5.70
CA LEU A 135 -13.37 -8.05 6.87
C LEU A 135 -12.12 -7.23 7.16
N LYS A 136 -12.04 -6.58 8.32
CA LYS A 136 -10.90 -5.76 8.74
C LYS A 136 -9.91 -6.53 9.60
N ALA A 137 -8.69 -6.00 9.70
CA ALA A 137 -7.69 -6.55 10.61
C ALA A 137 -8.15 -6.54 12.08
N GLY A 138 -8.91 -5.51 12.50
CA GLY A 138 -9.52 -5.44 13.82
C GLY A 138 -10.50 -6.58 14.08
N ASP A 139 -11.32 -6.93 13.08
CA ASP A 139 -12.25 -8.05 13.17
C ASP A 139 -11.50 -9.37 13.31
N LEU A 140 -10.42 -9.58 12.55
CA LEU A 140 -9.59 -10.79 12.67
C LEU A 140 -8.92 -10.89 14.04
N LEU A 141 -8.43 -9.78 14.60
CA LEU A 141 -7.86 -9.77 15.96
C LEU A 141 -8.90 -10.11 17.04
N GLN A 142 -10.16 -9.69 16.86
CA GLN A 142 -11.25 -9.93 17.81
C GLN A 142 -11.87 -11.32 17.65
N LEU A 143 -12.14 -11.75 16.41
CA LEU A 143 -12.81 -13.01 16.08
C LEU A 143 -11.89 -14.22 16.30
N MET A 144 -10.57 -14.06 16.13
CA MET A 144 -9.65 -15.17 16.27
C MET A 144 -9.20 -15.29 17.73
N GLN A 145 -10.00 -15.97 18.55
CA GLN A 145 -9.66 -16.31 19.95
C GLN A 145 -8.26 -16.97 20.07
N PHE A 146 -7.79 -17.69 19.04
CA PHE A 146 -6.46 -18.29 19.00
C PHE A 146 -5.32 -17.29 18.75
N CYS A 147 -5.59 -16.16 18.10
CA CYS A 147 -4.64 -15.06 18.05
C CYS A 147 -4.50 -14.40 19.43
N LYS A 148 -5.47 -14.53 20.34
CA LYS A 148 -5.44 -13.88 21.68
C LYS A 148 -5.13 -12.37 21.64
N GLY A 149 -5.47 -11.72 20.53
CA GLY A 149 -5.10 -10.32 20.26
C GLY A 149 -3.61 -10.09 19.90
N ASP A 150 -2.81 -11.14 19.68
CA ASP A 150 -1.40 -11.08 19.27
C ASP A 150 -1.27 -10.77 17.77
N GLU A 151 -0.73 -9.60 17.44
CA GLU A 151 -0.52 -9.16 16.06
C GLU A 151 0.52 -10.03 15.35
N ARG A 152 1.48 -10.60 16.09
CA ARG A 152 2.54 -11.44 15.51
C ARG A 152 1.97 -12.70 14.89
N SER A 153 1.08 -13.37 15.63
CA SER A 153 0.37 -14.56 15.16
C SER A 153 -0.51 -14.26 13.94
N LEU A 154 -1.22 -13.13 13.94
CA LEU A 154 -2.02 -12.71 12.79
C LEU A 154 -1.14 -12.40 11.57
N ILE A 155 -0.03 -11.67 11.74
CA ILE A 155 0.91 -11.39 10.65
C ILE A 155 1.47 -12.69 10.07
N ALA A 156 1.87 -13.66 10.91
CA ALA A 156 2.35 -14.96 10.44
C ALA A 156 1.31 -15.73 9.61
N LEU A 157 0.05 -15.69 10.03
CA LEU A 157 -1.07 -16.29 9.30
C LEU A 157 -1.30 -15.61 7.95
N LEU A 158 -1.35 -14.28 7.92
CA LEU A 158 -1.51 -13.50 6.70
C LEU A 158 -0.33 -13.71 5.73
N LEU A 159 0.89 -13.87 6.24
CA LEU A 159 2.05 -14.23 5.42
C LEU A 159 1.93 -15.62 4.80
N THR A 160 1.40 -16.59 5.54
CA THR A 160 1.17 -17.94 5.00
C THR A 160 0.22 -17.88 3.81
N ILE A 161 -0.84 -17.07 3.91
CA ILE A 161 -1.76 -16.79 2.80
C ILE A 161 -1.03 -16.10 1.63
N ILE A 162 -0.22 -15.06 1.89
CA ILE A 162 0.52 -14.35 0.83
C ILE A 162 1.54 -15.27 0.12
N CYS A 163 2.18 -16.18 0.85
CA CYS A 163 3.16 -17.11 0.29
C CYS A 163 2.54 -18.27 -0.50
N ASN A 164 1.24 -18.54 -0.35
CA ASN A 164 0.58 -19.59 -1.09
C ASN A 164 0.20 -19.10 -2.51
N ARG A 165 0.91 -19.61 -3.51
CA ARG A 165 0.79 -19.20 -4.93
C ARG A 165 -0.48 -19.67 -5.62
N ASN A 166 -1.24 -20.57 -5.00
CA ASN A 166 -2.49 -21.07 -5.55
C ASN A 166 -3.68 -20.14 -5.26
N TYR A 167 -3.50 -19.14 -4.40
CA TYR A 167 -4.57 -18.21 -4.06
C TYR A 167 -4.75 -17.07 -5.05
N GLU A 168 -6.01 -16.67 -5.21
CA GLU A 168 -6.42 -15.56 -6.05
C GLU A 168 -5.85 -14.20 -5.59
N TRP A 169 -5.68 -13.28 -6.53
CA TRP A 169 -5.12 -11.95 -6.26
C TRP A 169 -5.90 -11.16 -5.20
N GLN A 170 -7.22 -11.27 -5.19
CA GLN A 170 -8.10 -10.61 -4.22
C GLN A 170 -7.75 -11.03 -2.78
N LEU A 171 -7.39 -12.30 -2.58
CA LEU A 171 -7.01 -12.82 -1.27
C LEU A 171 -5.64 -12.30 -0.83
N ILE A 172 -4.68 -12.23 -1.75
CA ILE A 172 -3.36 -11.65 -1.49
C ILE A 172 -3.51 -10.17 -1.11
N GLN A 173 -4.32 -9.42 -1.86
CA GLN A 173 -4.60 -8.01 -1.59
C GLN A 173 -5.31 -7.82 -0.24
N ALA A 174 -6.27 -8.68 0.11
CA ALA A 174 -6.94 -8.66 1.40
C ALA A 174 -5.95 -8.91 2.55
N ALA A 175 -5.06 -9.89 2.40
CA ALA A 175 -4.05 -10.20 3.41
C ALA A 175 -3.05 -9.05 3.59
N VAL A 176 -2.54 -8.46 2.50
CA VAL A 176 -1.65 -7.29 2.56
C VAL A 176 -2.38 -6.08 3.14
N ARG A 177 -3.65 -5.86 2.77
CA ARG A 177 -4.50 -4.81 3.36
C ARG A 177 -4.61 -4.99 4.87
N CYS A 178 -4.87 -6.19 5.37
CA CYS A 178 -4.97 -6.42 6.80
C CYS A 178 -3.65 -6.15 7.53
N ILE A 179 -2.49 -6.54 6.96
CA ILE A 179 -1.18 -6.15 7.53
C ILE A 179 -1.05 -4.63 7.57
N TYR A 180 -1.44 -3.93 6.50
CA TYR A 180 -1.47 -2.47 6.47
C TYR A 180 -2.41 -1.88 7.56
N GLU A 181 -3.63 -2.37 7.69
CA GLU A 181 -4.64 -1.88 8.62
C GLU A 181 -4.15 -1.94 10.08
N LEU A 182 -3.32 -2.93 10.43
CA LEU A 182 -2.68 -3.01 11.75
C LEU A 182 -1.80 -1.80 12.08
N SER A 183 -1.32 -1.05 11.08
CA SER A 183 -0.55 0.18 11.25
C SER A 183 -1.40 1.47 11.28
N THR A 184 -2.73 1.34 11.12
CA THR A 184 -3.62 2.50 11.05
C THR A 184 -4.25 2.80 12.41
N PRO A 185 -4.37 4.09 12.79
CA PRO A 185 -5.11 4.46 14.00
C PRO A 185 -6.58 3.99 13.97
N ALA A 186 -7.21 3.95 12.79
CA ALA A 186 -8.61 3.52 12.65
C ALA A 186 -8.89 2.10 13.17
N SER A 187 -7.87 1.24 13.23
CA SER A 187 -7.99 -0.11 13.80
C SER A 187 -8.08 -0.14 15.34
N TYR A 188 -7.76 0.97 16.01
CA TYR A 188 -7.65 1.03 17.47
C TYR A 188 -8.43 2.19 18.11
N PHE A 189 -8.78 3.21 17.33
CA PHE A 189 -9.44 4.42 17.81
C PHE A 189 -10.76 4.65 17.06
N GLN A 190 -11.80 5.06 17.79
CA GLN A 190 -13.08 5.45 17.19
C GLN A 190 -13.00 6.88 16.64
N PRO A 191 -13.58 7.14 15.45
CA PRO A 191 -13.65 8.50 14.89
C PRO A 191 -14.38 9.48 15.82
N GLY A 192 -13.89 10.71 15.91
CA GLY A 192 -14.55 11.81 16.64
C GLY A 192 -14.40 11.79 18.17
N VAL A 193 -13.81 10.75 18.75
CA VAL A 193 -13.46 10.69 20.18
C VAL A 193 -12.02 11.18 20.34
N ALA A 194 -11.79 12.13 21.25
CA ALA A 194 -10.44 12.59 21.56
C ALA A 194 -9.60 11.40 22.06
N ALA A 195 -8.49 11.10 21.38
CA ALA A 195 -7.61 10.04 21.82
C ALA A 195 -6.93 10.46 23.12
N GLU A 196 -7.13 9.69 24.19
CA GLU A 196 -6.43 9.91 25.45
C GLU A 196 -4.93 9.64 25.28
N THR A 197 -4.07 10.45 25.90
CA THR A 197 -2.60 10.33 25.80
C THR A 197 -2.10 8.92 26.13
N ILE A 198 -2.71 8.25 27.12
CA ILE A 198 -2.38 6.86 27.51
C ILE A 198 -2.63 5.89 26.33
N LYS A 199 -3.71 6.09 25.57
CA LYS A 199 -4.05 5.26 24.41
C LYS A 199 -3.11 5.54 23.22
N VAL A 200 -2.64 6.78 23.07
CA VAL A 200 -1.63 7.13 22.04
C VAL A 200 -0.27 6.51 22.35
N THR A 201 0.21 6.59 23.59
CA THR A 201 1.46 5.92 23.99
C THR A 201 1.38 4.40 23.80
N ALA A 202 0.23 3.79 24.13
CA ALA A 202 0.01 2.36 23.89
C ALA A 202 0.03 2.01 22.38
N PHE A 203 -0.53 2.88 21.53
CA PHE A 203 -0.47 2.71 20.08
C PHE A 203 0.95 2.86 19.52
N SER A 204 1.71 3.87 19.95
CA SER A 204 3.12 4.03 19.54
C SER A 204 3.96 2.81 19.94
N ALA A 205 3.82 2.32 21.19
CA ALA A 205 4.48 1.11 21.65
C ALA A 205 4.11 -0.11 20.80
N LYS A 206 2.84 -0.22 20.37
CA LYS A 206 2.40 -1.25 19.45
C LYS A 206 3.04 -1.12 18.06
N MET A 207 3.21 0.10 17.54
CA MET A 207 3.95 0.32 16.28
C MET A 207 5.40 -0.11 16.40
N VAL A 208 6.06 0.17 17.53
CA VAL A 208 7.43 -0.31 17.81
C VAL A 208 7.49 -1.85 17.84
N SER A 209 6.51 -2.50 18.48
CA SER A 209 6.38 -3.98 18.45
C SER A 209 6.19 -4.49 17.03
N MET A 210 5.31 -3.87 16.24
CA MET A 210 5.05 -4.25 14.85
C MET A 210 6.29 -4.08 13.97
N VAL A 211 7.03 -2.97 14.11
CA VAL A 211 8.33 -2.78 13.43
C VAL A 211 9.29 -3.90 13.81
N THR A 212 9.39 -4.20 15.11
CA THR A 212 10.26 -5.27 15.61
C THR A 212 9.90 -6.61 15.00
N ASN A 213 8.62 -6.97 14.94
CA ASN A 213 8.14 -8.21 14.32
C ASN A 213 8.40 -8.22 12.81
N VAL A 214 8.14 -7.11 12.12
CA VAL A 214 8.31 -7.01 10.66
C VAL A 214 9.79 -7.15 10.26
N VAL A 215 10.71 -6.59 11.08
CA VAL A 215 12.15 -6.60 10.82
C VAL A 215 12.84 -7.86 11.38
N LYS A 216 12.74 -8.11 12.69
CA LYS A 216 13.52 -9.15 13.39
C LYS A 216 13.03 -10.57 13.10
N ASP A 217 11.73 -10.77 12.88
CA ASP A 217 11.19 -12.09 12.53
C ASP A 217 11.31 -12.41 11.03
N GLY A 218 11.98 -11.54 10.27
CA GLY A 218 12.21 -11.74 8.83
C GLY A 218 10.94 -11.65 7.98
N VAL A 219 9.84 -11.14 8.52
CA VAL A 219 8.56 -10.96 7.81
C VAL A 219 8.74 -10.12 6.55
N LEU A 220 9.41 -8.97 6.67
CA LEU A 220 9.66 -8.08 5.53
C LEU A 220 10.51 -8.77 4.46
N SER A 221 11.54 -9.51 4.87
CA SER A 221 12.40 -10.27 3.97
C SER A 221 11.62 -11.35 3.21
N LYS A 222 10.75 -12.10 3.90
CA LYS A 222 9.86 -13.10 3.29
C LYS A 222 8.87 -12.46 2.31
N LEU A 223 8.25 -11.34 2.68
CA LEU A 223 7.36 -10.58 1.79
C LEU A 223 8.08 -10.13 0.52
N PHE A 224 9.27 -9.55 0.67
CA PHE A 224 10.07 -9.05 -0.45
C PHE A 224 10.55 -10.17 -1.36
N GLN A 225 10.94 -11.30 -0.80
CA GLN A 225 11.24 -12.49 -1.56
C GLN A 225 10.01 -12.96 -2.36
N GLU A 226 8.87 -13.16 -1.69
CA GLU A 226 7.66 -13.66 -2.34
C GLU A 226 7.15 -12.73 -3.45
N PHE A 227 7.13 -11.40 -3.21
CA PHE A 227 6.73 -10.46 -4.26
C PHE A 227 7.73 -10.41 -5.42
N SER A 228 9.03 -10.54 -5.16
CA SER A 228 10.02 -10.64 -6.23
C SER A 228 9.80 -11.89 -7.09
N GLU A 229 9.46 -13.02 -6.46
CA GLU A 229 9.19 -14.28 -7.17
C GLU A 229 7.86 -14.22 -7.95
N ARG A 230 6.80 -13.64 -7.38
CA ARG A 230 5.52 -13.40 -8.07
C ARG A 230 5.66 -12.44 -9.25
N TRP A 231 6.44 -11.38 -9.10
CA TRP A 231 6.74 -10.47 -10.20
C TRP A 231 7.43 -11.20 -11.34
N ALA A 232 8.43 -12.04 -11.04
CA ALA A 232 9.12 -12.83 -12.05
C ALA A 232 8.18 -13.82 -12.77
N LEU A 233 7.24 -14.45 -12.07
CA LEU A 233 6.21 -15.29 -12.70
C LEU A 233 5.29 -14.46 -13.62
N SER A 234 4.88 -13.28 -13.16
CA SER A 234 4.04 -12.36 -13.93
C SER A 234 4.73 -11.84 -15.19
N ALA A 235 5.99 -11.43 -15.08
CA ALA A 235 6.84 -11.01 -16.21
C ALA A 235 7.03 -12.12 -17.24
N ASN A 236 7.03 -13.39 -16.81
CA ASN A 236 7.18 -14.54 -17.70
C ASN A 236 5.85 -15.10 -18.25
N ASN A 237 4.72 -14.42 -18.03
CA ASN A 237 3.37 -14.93 -18.38
C ASN A 237 3.08 -16.32 -17.78
N LYS A 238 3.59 -16.58 -16.57
CA LYS A 238 3.45 -17.84 -15.85
C LYS A 238 2.75 -17.64 -14.52
N ASN A 239 1.95 -16.59 -14.35
CA ASN A 239 1.30 -16.34 -13.06
C ASN A 239 0.11 -17.30 -12.85
N PRO A 240 0.21 -18.30 -11.95
CA PRO A 240 -0.85 -19.28 -11.75
C PRO A 240 -2.14 -18.65 -11.18
N THR A 241 -2.04 -17.49 -10.52
CA THR A 241 -3.20 -16.79 -9.93
C THR A 241 -4.17 -16.26 -10.97
N ASN A 242 -3.75 -16.16 -12.24
CA ASN A 242 -4.58 -15.72 -13.36
C ASN A 242 -5.17 -16.92 -14.14
N GLY A 243 -5.23 -18.11 -13.52
CA GLY A 243 -5.68 -19.33 -14.18
C GLY A 243 -4.75 -19.81 -15.32
N GLY A 244 -3.47 -19.41 -15.28
CA GLY A 244 -2.50 -19.68 -16.34
C GLY A 244 -2.57 -18.75 -17.56
N GLY A 245 -3.32 -17.64 -17.47
CA GLY A 245 -3.39 -16.62 -18.52
C GLY A 245 -2.16 -15.69 -18.62
N GLU A 246 -2.19 -14.74 -19.57
CA GLU A 246 -1.15 -13.73 -19.75
C GLU A 246 -0.90 -12.94 -18.44
N GLY A 247 0.37 -12.69 -18.10
CA GLY A 247 0.77 -11.83 -16.97
C GLY A 247 1.16 -10.44 -17.47
N LEU A 248 2.16 -9.83 -16.84
CA LEU A 248 2.76 -8.58 -17.33
C LEU A 248 3.49 -8.77 -18.67
N GLY A 249 4.12 -9.93 -18.90
CA GLY A 249 4.90 -10.19 -20.11
C GLY A 249 5.98 -9.13 -20.33
N VAL A 250 5.96 -8.48 -21.50
CA VAL A 250 6.89 -7.40 -21.90
C VAL A 250 6.89 -6.17 -20.96
N LEU A 251 5.88 -6.00 -20.11
CA LEU A 251 5.85 -4.91 -19.12
C LEU A 251 6.63 -5.25 -17.85
N GLY A 252 6.93 -6.53 -17.61
CA GLY A 252 7.57 -6.98 -16.39
C GLY A 252 9.08 -6.73 -16.34
N SER A 253 9.68 -6.25 -17.43
CA SER A 253 11.12 -6.05 -17.53
C SER A 253 11.45 -4.70 -18.21
N PRO A 254 12.37 -3.90 -17.64
CA PRO A 254 12.85 -2.65 -18.24
C PRO A 254 13.36 -2.82 -19.69
N GLN A 255 13.98 -3.97 -19.99
CA GLN A 255 14.60 -4.25 -21.28
C GLN A 255 13.57 -4.52 -22.39
N THR A 256 12.40 -5.02 -22.03
CA THR A 256 11.35 -5.41 -22.99
C THR A 256 10.21 -4.39 -23.09
N LEU A 257 10.20 -3.38 -22.20
CA LEU A 257 9.13 -2.40 -22.07
C LEU A 257 8.80 -1.66 -23.37
N ASN A 258 9.81 -1.29 -24.15
CA ASN A 258 9.63 -0.57 -25.41
C ASN A 258 8.90 -1.38 -26.48
N ALA A 259 8.89 -2.72 -26.37
CA ALA A 259 8.18 -3.60 -27.29
C ALA A 259 6.65 -3.58 -27.07
N ALA A 260 6.17 -3.06 -25.93
CA ALA A 260 4.75 -2.91 -25.67
C ALA A 260 4.16 -1.72 -26.46
N SER A 261 3.40 -2.03 -27.51
CA SER A 261 2.67 -1.05 -28.33
C SER A 261 1.19 -0.93 -27.93
N VAL A 262 0.52 -2.06 -27.66
CA VAL A 262 -0.87 -2.14 -27.19
C VAL A 262 -0.93 -3.06 -25.97
N LEU A 263 -1.64 -2.62 -24.93
CA LEU A 263 -1.76 -3.33 -23.66
C LEU A 263 -3.01 -4.21 -23.65
N SER A 264 -2.86 -5.50 -23.37
CA SER A 264 -4.00 -6.40 -23.20
C SER A 264 -4.79 -6.08 -21.92
N PRO A 265 -6.11 -6.40 -21.85
CA PRO A 265 -6.89 -6.24 -20.62
C PRO A 265 -6.25 -6.96 -19.43
N THR A 266 -5.67 -8.14 -19.65
CA THR A 266 -5.01 -8.93 -18.61
C THR A 266 -3.75 -8.23 -18.08
N GLN A 267 -2.93 -7.63 -18.95
CA GLN A 267 -1.78 -6.83 -18.54
C GLN A 267 -2.19 -5.62 -17.70
N LYS A 268 -3.27 -4.92 -18.09
CA LYS A 268 -3.82 -3.79 -17.32
C LYS A 268 -4.31 -4.24 -15.94
N GLN A 269 -5.04 -5.35 -15.88
CA GLN A 269 -5.53 -5.91 -14.61
C GLN A 269 -4.37 -6.32 -13.70
N GLU A 270 -3.32 -6.93 -14.25
CA GLU A 270 -2.15 -7.33 -13.47
C GLU A 270 -1.39 -6.11 -12.91
N LEU A 271 -1.23 -5.04 -13.70
CA LEU A 271 -0.69 -3.76 -13.19
C LEU A 271 -1.55 -3.18 -12.06
N LEU A 272 -2.88 -3.22 -12.19
CA LEU A 272 -3.79 -2.80 -11.12
C LEU A 272 -3.60 -3.64 -9.86
N ASN A 273 -3.41 -4.96 -9.98
CA ASN A 273 -3.18 -5.82 -8.84
C ASN A 273 -1.89 -5.43 -8.09
N TRP A 274 -0.81 -5.16 -8.82
CA TRP A 274 0.45 -4.67 -8.25
C TRP A 274 0.32 -3.27 -7.64
N SER A 275 -0.51 -2.40 -8.24
CA SER A 275 -0.77 -1.05 -7.73
C SER A 275 -1.30 -1.07 -6.29
N VAL A 276 -2.20 -2.01 -6.00
CA VAL A 276 -2.83 -2.16 -4.69
C VAL A 276 -1.80 -2.60 -3.66
N VAL A 277 -1.03 -3.65 -3.97
CA VAL A 277 0.00 -4.19 -3.05
C VAL A 277 1.07 -3.16 -2.76
N LEU A 278 1.65 -2.53 -3.79
CA LEU A 278 2.71 -1.54 -3.61
C LEU A 278 2.22 -0.30 -2.84
N ARG A 279 0.96 0.09 -3.03
CA ARG A 279 0.34 1.16 -2.25
C ARG A 279 0.22 0.77 -0.78
N TYR A 280 -0.30 -0.40 -0.46
CA TYR A 280 -0.40 -0.84 0.94
C TYR A 280 0.96 -0.96 1.60
N LEU A 281 1.98 -1.49 0.91
CA LEU A 281 3.35 -1.54 1.42
C LEU A 281 3.93 -0.14 1.67
N SER A 282 3.75 0.78 0.71
CA SER A 282 4.21 2.17 0.83
C SER A 282 3.60 2.86 2.05
N VAL A 283 2.28 2.75 2.22
CA VAL A 283 1.58 3.38 3.34
C VAL A 283 1.89 2.67 4.66
N LEU A 284 1.97 1.34 4.68
CA LEU A 284 2.40 0.57 5.85
C LEU A 284 3.76 1.05 6.35
N THR A 285 4.76 1.12 5.45
CA THR A 285 6.09 1.62 5.80
C THR A 285 6.04 3.05 6.34
N HIS A 286 5.24 3.93 5.72
CA HIS A 286 5.09 5.30 6.19
C HIS A 286 4.46 5.37 7.58
N ASN A 287 3.35 4.66 7.80
CA ASN A 287 2.66 4.62 9.09
C ASN A 287 3.56 4.10 10.20
N LEU A 288 4.27 2.99 9.94
CA LEU A 288 5.21 2.42 10.91
C LEU A 288 6.29 3.43 11.30
N LEU A 289 6.82 4.18 10.34
CA LEU A 289 7.81 5.22 10.63
C LEU A 289 7.18 6.44 11.31
N GLU A 290 5.99 6.87 10.90
CA GLU A 290 5.33 8.07 11.39
C GLU A 290 4.87 7.93 12.85
N PHE A 291 4.33 6.76 13.20
CA PHE A 291 3.70 6.47 14.49
C PHE A 291 4.58 5.71 15.49
N SER A 292 5.73 5.17 15.05
CA SER A 292 6.74 4.63 15.97
C SER A 292 7.57 5.76 16.58
N ASP A 293 7.54 5.86 17.90
CA ASP A 293 8.31 6.81 18.71
C ASP A 293 9.73 6.32 19.03
N SER A 294 10.12 5.12 18.59
CA SER A 294 11.46 4.55 18.81
C SER A 294 12.43 4.85 17.65
N PRO A 295 13.44 5.72 17.85
CA PRO A 295 14.48 6.01 16.85
C PRO A 295 15.19 4.76 16.34
N THR A 296 15.43 3.80 17.23
CA THR A 296 16.13 2.56 16.90
C THR A 296 15.27 1.66 16.02
N ALA A 297 14.00 1.43 16.38
CA ALA A 297 13.09 0.65 15.54
C ALA A 297 12.93 1.27 14.14
N ASN A 298 12.85 2.59 14.09
CA ASN A 298 12.73 3.35 12.85
C ASN A 298 13.96 3.19 11.94
N ARG A 299 15.16 3.28 12.51
CA ARG A 299 16.41 3.01 11.79
C ARG A 299 16.49 1.54 11.35
N ASP A 300 16.08 0.60 12.19
CA ASP A 300 16.08 -0.83 11.86
C ASP A 300 15.14 -1.15 10.68
N LEU A 301 13.93 -0.57 10.67
CA LEU A 301 13.01 -0.70 9.54
C LEU A 301 13.60 -0.15 8.24
N GLN A 302 14.16 1.06 8.30
CA GLN A 302 14.79 1.69 7.14
C GLN A 302 15.97 0.86 6.63
N GLN A 303 16.81 0.32 7.52
CA GLN A 303 17.89 -0.58 7.14
C GLN A 303 17.36 -1.90 6.57
N ALA A 304 16.24 -2.43 7.05
CA ALA A 304 15.66 -3.65 6.50
C ALA A 304 15.17 -3.47 5.05
N LEU A 305 14.71 -2.27 4.68
CA LEU A 305 14.19 -1.97 3.34
C LEU A 305 15.26 -2.10 2.24
N ILE A 306 16.52 -1.75 2.52
CA ILE A 306 17.59 -1.69 1.50
C ILE A 306 18.90 -2.39 1.92
N GLY A 307 19.11 -2.61 3.21
CA GLY A 307 20.32 -3.23 3.76
C GLY A 307 20.35 -4.76 3.61
N THR A 308 19.26 -5.38 3.16
CA THR A 308 19.17 -6.82 2.87
C THR A 308 19.17 -7.08 1.37
N ALA A 309 19.68 -8.25 0.94
CA ALA A 309 19.65 -8.65 -0.47
C ALA A 309 18.21 -8.74 -1.01
N GLN A 310 17.26 -9.19 -0.18
CA GLN A 310 15.84 -9.23 -0.51
C GLN A 310 15.25 -7.83 -0.69
N GLY A 311 15.64 -6.87 0.16
CA GLY A 311 15.26 -5.47 0.04
C GLY A 311 15.72 -4.83 -1.26
N GLN A 312 17.01 -4.94 -1.59
CA GLN A 312 17.55 -4.41 -2.84
C GLN A 312 16.92 -5.08 -4.06
N ARG A 313 16.72 -6.41 -4.01
CA ARG A 313 16.02 -7.17 -5.06
C ARG A 313 14.57 -6.72 -5.25
N MET A 314 13.82 -6.49 -4.17
CA MET A 314 12.45 -5.97 -4.27
C MET A 314 12.43 -4.61 -4.99
N MET A 315 13.36 -3.72 -4.66
CA MET A 315 13.45 -2.41 -5.31
C MET A 315 13.84 -2.54 -6.79
N SER A 316 14.82 -3.38 -7.13
CA SER A 316 15.36 -3.51 -8.48
C SER A 316 14.49 -4.35 -9.43
N VAL A 317 13.80 -5.37 -8.91
CA VAL A 317 13.00 -6.31 -9.71
C VAL A 317 11.52 -5.95 -9.74
N VAL A 318 10.99 -5.33 -8.67
CA VAL A 318 9.54 -5.07 -8.55
C VAL A 318 9.24 -3.58 -8.60
N VAL A 319 9.72 -2.80 -7.62
CA VAL A 319 9.27 -1.41 -7.44
C VAL A 319 9.67 -0.53 -8.62
N ILE A 320 10.94 -0.55 -9.03
CA ILE A 320 11.42 0.26 -10.16
C ILE A 320 10.79 -0.21 -11.49
N PRO A 321 10.80 -1.51 -11.85
CA PRO A 321 10.13 -1.99 -13.05
C PRO A 321 8.64 -1.68 -13.09
N TYR A 322 7.95 -1.73 -11.95
CA TYR A 322 6.56 -1.31 -11.84
C TYR A 322 6.36 0.16 -12.18
N VAL A 323 7.15 1.07 -11.59
CA VAL A 323 7.09 2.50 -11.91
C VAL A 323 7.31 2.71 -13.41
N MET A 324 8.32 2.04 -13.99
CA MET A 324 8.59 2.11 -15.42
C MET A 324 7.41 1.62 -16.27
N ALA A 325 6.83 0.48 -15.92
CA ALA A 325 5.68 -0.11 -16.62
C ALA A 325 4.46 0.81 -16.61
N VAL A 326 4.17 1.44 -15.48
CA VAL A 326 3.05 2.35 -15.31
C VAL A 326 3.28 3.68 -16.05
N LEU A 327 4.49 4.25 -16.01
CA LEU A 327 4.83 5.46 -16.77
C LEU A 327 4.75 5.23 -18.28
N HIS A 328 5.22 4.08 -18.76
CA HIS A 328 5.11 3.70 -20.17
C HIS A 328 3.65 3.47 -20.57
N THR A 329 2.86 2.81 -19.72
CA THR A 329 1.43 2.63 -19.94
C THR A 329 0.70 3.97 -20.02
N TRP A 330 1.03 4.90 -19.14
CA TRP A 330 0.53 6.27 -19.15
C TRP A 330 0.87 6.98 -20.46
N GLU A 331 2.12 6.93 -20.92
CA GLU A 331 2.55 7.51 -22.19
C GLU A 331 1.71 6.97 -23.36
N ARG A 332 1.50 5.65 -23.42
CA ARG A 332 0.68 5.02 -24.46
C ARG A 332 -0.78 5.45 -24.39
N ALA A 333 -1.35 5.56 -23.18
CA ALA A 333 -2.72 6.00 -22.99
C ALA A 333 -2.93 7.46 -23.43
N MET A 334 -1.94 8.32 -23.19
CA MET A 334 -1.90 9.71 -23.69
C MET A 334 -1.78 9.76 -25.21
N ALA A 335 -0.87 8.99 -25.80
CA ALA A 335 -0.70 8.92 -27.26
C ALA A 335 -1.94 8.39 -27.98
N ALA A 336 -2.68 7.46 -27.35
CA ALA A 336 -3.94 6.93 -27.87
C ALA A 336 -5.15 7.86 -27.66
N GLY A 337 -4.99 8.99 -26.95
CA GLY A 337 -6.09 9.91 -26.62
C GLY A 337 -7.12 9.35 -25.64
N THR A 338 -6.84 8.18 -25.03
CA THR A 338 -7.71 7.54 -24.03
C THR A 338 -7.67 8.23 -22.67
N MET A 339 -6.62 9.02 -22.42
CA MET A 339 -6.57 9.96 -21.31
C MET A 339 -6.38 11.38 -21.84
N LYS A 340 -7.05 12.34 -21.19
CA LYS A 340 -6.91 13.76 -21.50
C LYS A 340 -5.79 14.36 -20.63
N GLY A 341 -5.05 15.30 -21.21
CA GLY A 341 -4.10 16.10 -20.43
C GLY A 341 -4.82 16.94 -19.36
N ASN A 342 -4.19 17.12 -18.21
CA ASN A 342 -4.70 17.74 -16.98
C ASN A 342 -5.89 17.01 -16.33
N ASP A 343 -6.08 15.71 -16.60
CA ASP A 343 -7.01 14.92 -15.80
C ASP A 343 -6.44 14.74 -14.38
N MET A 344 -7.02 15.48 -13.43
CA MET A 344 -6.62 15.43 -12.04
C MET A 344 -6.75 14.03 -11.42
N ARG A 345 -7.47 13.10 -12.07
CA ARG A 345 -7.62 11.70 -11.66
C ARG A 345 -6.76 10.75 -12.48
N ASN A 346 -5.51 11.09 -12.79
CA ASN A 346 -4.61 10.18 -13.49
C ASN A 346 -4.20 8.97 -12.60
N PRO A 347 -4.77 7.76 -12.81
CA PRO A 347 -4.54 6.64 -11.90
C PRO A 347 -3.10 6.09 -12.02
N TYR A 348 -2.52 6.19 -13.22
CA TYR A 348 -1.17 5.71 -13.50
C TYR A 348 -0.12 6.54 -12.77
N LEU A 349 -0.13 7.87 -12.95
CA LEU A 349 0.85 8.74 -12.28
C LEU A 349 0.70 8.68 -10.76
N ASN A 350 -0.53 8.66 -10.22
CA ASN A 350 -0.75 8.51 -8.78
C ASN A 350 -0.21 7.18 -8.25
N SER A 351 -0.34 6.10 -9.02
CA SER A 351 0.22 4.82 -8.64
C SER A 351 1.75 4.80 -8.68
N ALA A 352 2.35 5.42 -9.71
CA ALA A 352 3.80 5.60 -9.78
C ALA A 352 4.33 6.39 -8.58
N LEU A 353 3.66 7.48 -8.18
CA LEU A 353 4.02 8.26 -6.99
C LEU A 353 3.96 7.43 -5.70
N ALA A 354 2.97 6.54 -5.55
CA ALA A 354 2.87 5.67 -4.37
C ALA A 354 4.08 4.72 -4.27
N ALA A 355 4.50 4.11 -5.39
CA ALA A 355 5.67 3.25 -5.45
C ALA A 355 6.99 4.04 -5.28
N LEU A 356 7.09 5.23 -5.86
CA LEU A 356 8.24 6.13 -5.69
C LEU A 356 8.42 6.60 -4.25
N ARG A 357 7.33 6.81 -3.49
CA ARG A 357 7.43 7.12 -2.05
C ARG A 357 8.08 5.99 -1.26
N LEU A 358 7.73 4.73 -1.55
CA LEU A 358 8.37 3.57 -0.93
C LEU A 358 9.86 3.53 -1.28
N LEU A 359 10.20 3.73 -2.56
CA LEU A 359 11.59 3.77 -3.03
C LEU A 359 12.39 4.91 -2.37
N ARG A 360 11.78 6.10 -2.23
CA ARG A 360 12.38 7.28 -1.58
C ARG A 360 12.74 6.99 -0.13
N VAL A 361 11.83 6.35 0.62
CA VAL A 361 12.07 5.92 2.00
C VAL A 361 13.18 4.87 2.07
N ALA A 362 13.14 3.86 1.19
CA ALA A 362 14.13 2.78 1.16
C ALA A 362 15.54 3.29 0.85
N LEU A 363 15.67 4.26 -0.06
CA LEU A 363 16.96 4.84 -0.46
C LEU A 363 17.45 5.96 0.46
N TYR A 364 16.67 6.43 1.43
CA TYR A 364 17.10 7.51 2.32
C TYR A 364 18.34 7.04 3.12
N LYS A 365 19.46 7.78 3.04
CA LYS A 365 20.73 7.53 3.77
C LYS A 365 21.10 6.03 3.89
N PRO A 366 21.35 5.30 2.78
CA PRO A 366 21.61 3.87 2.82
C PRO A 366 22.96 3.61 3.51
N LYS A 367 23.02 2.63 4.43
CA LYS A 367 24.29 2.25 5.09
C LYS A 367 25.06 1.16 4.34
N VAL A 368 24.40 0.49 3.40
CA VAL A 368 24.98 -0.56 2.56
C VAL A 368 25.11 -0.02 1.15
N ALA A 369 26.19 -0.38 0.46
CA ALA A 369 26.34 -0.06 -0.95
C ALA A 369 25.20 -0.65 -1.78
N LEU A 370 24.74 0.11 -2.78
CA LEU A 370 23.71 -0.35 -3.71
C LEU A 370 24.31 -1.41 -4.62
N ASP A 371 23.61 -2.53 -4.79
CA ASP A 371 24.01 -3.61 -5.67
C ASP A 371 23.96 -3.16 -7.15
N PRO A 372 24.73 -3.79 -8.04
CA PRO A 372 24.75 -3.41 -9.46
C PRO A 372 23.38 -3.52 -10.14
N SER A 373 22.50 -4.43 -9.67
CA SER A 373 21.17 -4.63 -10.27
C SER A 373 20.24 -3.45 -9.99
N LEU A 374 20.28 -2.92 -8.77
CA LEU A 374 19.54 -1.76 -8.33
C LEU A 374 20.10 -0.50 -8.97
N GLN A 375 21.43 -0.37 -9.08
CA GLN A 375 22.04 0.73 -9.83
C GLN A 375 21.58 0.73 -11.28
N GLN A 376 21.56 -0.43 -11.94
CA GLN A 376 21.10 -0.56 -13.32
C GLN A 376 19.61 -0.23 -13.47
N ALA A 377 18.76 -0.68 -12.52
CA ALA A 377 17.34 -0.36 -12.51
C ALA A 377 17.10 1.15 -12.34
N LEU A 378 17.82 1.80 -11.42
CA LEU A 378 17.77 3.26 -11.23
C LEU A 378 18.20 3.99 -12.50
N ALA A 379 19.28 3.58 -13.15
CA ALA A 379 19.74 4.18 -14.40
C ALA A 379 18.67 4.06 -15.51
N ALA A 380 18.02 2.90 -15.63
CA ALA A 380 16.96 2.67 -16.61
C ALA A 380 15.72 3.53 -16.31
N LEU A 381 15.35 3.70 -15.05
CA LEU A 381 14.27 4.61 -14.63
C LEU A 381 14.58 6.06 -14.99
N VAL A 382 15.82 6.51 -14.73
CA VAL A 382 16.25 7.87 -15.08
C VAL A 382 16.20 8.09 -16.59
N GLN A 383 16.71 7.15 -17.37
CA GLN A 383 16.62 7.23 -18.84
C GLN A 383 15.18 7.34 -19.33
N LEU A 384 14.26 6.54 -18.75
CA LEU A 384 12.84 6.62 -19.08
C LEU A 384 12.24 7.98 -18.72
N VAL A 385 12.51 8.49 -17.52
CA VAL A 385 11.98 9.78 -17.07
C VAL A 385 12.53 10.93 -17.91
N THR A 386 13.83 10.94 -18.22
CA THR A 386 14.44 11.92 -19.13
C THR A 386 13.77 11.88 -20.50
N ARG A 387 13.48 10.68 -21.04
CA ARG A 387 12.77 10.53 -22.31
C ARG A 387 11.33 11.05 -22.26
N LEU A 388 10.64 10.84 -21.13
CA LEU A 388 9.25 11.25 -20.90
C LEU A 388 9.11 12.70 -20.40
N HIS A 389 10.22 13.39 -20.14
CA HIS A 389 10.24 14.77 -19.62
C HIS A 389 9.29 15.72 -20.38
N PRO A 390 9.26 15.75 -21.73
CA PRO A 390 8.40 16.68 -22.47
C PRO A 390 6.90 16.51 -22.17
N GLN A 391 6.47 15.28 -21.88
CA GLN A 391 5.10 14.95 -21.51
C GLN A 391 4.87 15.16 -20.01
N LEU A 392 5.79 14.68 -19.16
CA LEU A 392 5.65 14.73 -17.70
C LEU A 392 5.56 16.16 -17.17
N ARG A 393 6.32 17.09 -17.75
CA ARG A 393 6.31 18.51 -17.36
C ARG A 393 4.96 19.21 -17.56
N SER A 394 4.09 18.67 -18.42
CA SER A 394 2.79 19.25 -18.73
C SER A 394 1.73 18.92 -17.68
N GLU A 395 2.02 17.99 -16.78
CA GLU A 395 1.16 17.53 -15.70
C GLU A 395 1.82 17.83 -14.36
N TYR A 396 1.10 18.41 -13.41
CA TYR A 396 1.64 18.61 -12.06
C TYR A 396 2.07 17.28 -11.41
N THR A 397 1.26 16.23 -11.54
CA THR A 397 1.60 14.89 -11.02
C THR A 397 2.80 14.28 -11.75
N GLY A 398 3.01 14.66 -13.03
CA GLY A 398 4.20 14.28 -13.78
C GLY A 398 5.45 14.99 -13.28
N MET A 399 5.34 16.28 -12.93
CA MET A 399 6.41 17.03 -12.26
C MET A 399 6.82 16.39 -10.92
N LEU A 400 5.84 15.99 -10.10
CA LEU A 400 6.12 15.26 -8.86
C LEU A 400 6.82 13.92 -9.11
N ALA A 401 6.48 13.20 -10.20
CA ALA A 401 7.14 11.95 -10.54
C ALA A 401 8.62 12.18 -10.88
N MET A 402 8.93 13.27 -11.61
CA MET A 402 10.31 13.69 -11.87
C MET A 402 11.04 14.06 -10.57
N LEU A 403 10.40 14.85 -9.70
CA LEU A 403 10.94 15.25 -8.40
C LEU A 403 11.30 14.02 -7.55
N PHE A 404 10.37 13.08 -7.37
CA PHE A 404 10.62 11.90 -6.54
C PHE A 404 11.73 11.01 -7.09
N VAL A 405 11.91 10.96 -8.43
CA VAL A 405 13.04 10.24 -9.04
C VAL A 405 14.36 10.95 -8.76
N VAL A 406 14.41 12.28 -8.87
CA VAL A 406 15.60 13.06 -8.48
C VAL A 406 15.91 12.87 -6.99
N GLU A 407 14.90 12.91 -6.12
CA GLU A 407 15.08 12.66 -4.69
C GLU A 407 15.59 11.26 -4.38
N CYS A 408 15.10 10.24 -5.10
CA CYS A 408 15.63 8.87 -4.98
C CYS A 408 17.13 8.82 -5.32
N LEU A 409 17.56 9.52 -6.37
CA LEU A 409 18.98 9.61 -6.76
C LEU A 409 19.81 10.41 -5.75
N CYS A 410 19.27 11.52 -5.23
CA CYS A 410 19.91 12.29 -4.18
C CYS A 410 20.05 11.45 -2.90
N ASN A 411 19.01 10.73 -2.50
CA ASN A 411 19.03 9.83 -1.36
C ASN A 411 20.07 8.72 -1.50
N ALA A 412 20.18 8.14 -2.71
CA ALA A 412 21.20 7.15 -3.07
C ALA A 412 22.62 7.71 -3.24
N ASN A 413 22.78 9.04 -3.17
CA ASN A 413 24.00 9.77 -3.53
C ASN A 413 24.58 9.36 -4.89
N ALA A 414 23.73 9.34 -5.92
CA ALA A 414 24.05 8.90 -7.28
C ALA A 414 25.31 9.55 -7.87
N ARG A 415 25.65 10.78 -7.47
CA ARG A 415 26.85 11.50 -7.92
C ARG A 415 28.16 10.76 -7.60
N THR A 416 28.18 9.95 -6.55
CA THR A 416 29.35 9.14 -6.16
C THR A 416 29.45 7.80 -6.90
N ILE A 417 28.39 7.39 -7.60
CA ILE A 417 28.30 6.08 -8.24
C ILE A 417 28.62 6.23 -9.73
N THR A 418 29.88 5.97 -10.08
CA THR A 418 30.40 6.05 -11.46
C THR A 418 30.64 4.69 -12.12
N ALA A 419 30.75 3.61 -11.32
CA ALA A 419 30.93 2.24 -11.76
C ALA A 419 30.25 1.25 -10.79
N PRO A 420 29.82 0.06 -11.24
CA PRO A 420 29.81 -0.42 -12.64
C PRO A 420 28.78 0.28 -13.54
N VAL A 421 27.82 1.00 -12.95
CA VAL A 421 26.82 1.79 -13.67
C VAL A 421 27.07 3.28 -13.42
N ASN A 422 27.08 4.09 -14.48
CA ASN A 422 27.30 5.53 -14.37
C ASN A 422 26.00 6.28 -13.98
N LEU A 423 25.59 6.13 -12.73
CA LEU A 423 24.45 6.87 -12.17
C LEU A 423 24.75 8.37 -12.06
N ALA A 424 25.99 8.75 -11.76
CA ALA A 424 26.41 10.14 -11.72
C ALA A 424 26.14 10.89 -13.03
N GLY A 425 26.46 10.26 -14.16
CA GLY A 425 26.15 10.79 -15.50
C GLY A 425 24.66 10.79 -15.80
N SER A 426 23.94 9.75 -15.38
CA SER A 426 22.47 9.68 -15.56
C SER A 426 21.74 10.81 -14.82
N LEU A 427 22.15 11.09 -13.58
CA LEU A 427 21.64 12.22 -12.78
C LEU A 427 21.95 13.55 -13.47
N ASP A 428 23.19 13.77 -13.91
CA ASP A 428 23.59 15.03 -14.56
C ASP A 428 22.79 15.29 -15.84
N VAL A 429 22.53 14.26 -16.66
CA VAL A 429 21.69 14.36 -17.86
C VAL A 429 20.25 14.76 -17.50
N LEU A 430 19.65 14.10 -16.51
CA LEU A 430 18.28 14.43 -16.09
C LEU A 430 18.17 15.87 -15.56
N LEU A 431 19.05 16.26 -14.64
CA LEU A 431 19.05 17.60 -14.06
C LEU A 431 19.28 18.68 -15.13
N THR A 432 20.19 18.43 -16.07
CA THR A 432 20.46 19.34 -17.19
C THR A 432 19.25 19.45 -18.12
N THR A 433 18.56 18.34 -18.39
CA THR A 433 17.34 18.33 -19.21
C THR A 433 16.24 19.19 -18.57
N ILE A 434 16.04 19.06 -17.26
CA ILE A 434 15.02 19.83 -16.54
C ILE A 434 15.43 21.31 -16.42
N SER A 435 16.67 21.61 -16.03
CA SER A 435 17.09 23.00 -15.79
C SER A 435 17.17 23.84 -17.06
N GLN A 436 17.47 23.23 -18.21
CA GLN A 436 17.48 23.90 -19.51
C GLN A 436 16.07 24.10 -20.10
N ASP A 437 15.03 23.44 -19.55
CA ASP A 437 13.68 23.58 -20.06
C ASP A 437 13.01 24.87 -19.59
N LYS A 438 12.97 25.86 -20.49
CA LYS A 438 12.34 27.16 -20.28
C LYS A 438 10.92 27.26 -20.82
N SER A 439 10.30 26.13 -21.14
CA SER A 439 8.92 26.13 -21.61
C SER A 439 7.95 26.47 -20.49
N PRO A 440 6.82 27.13 -20.78
CA PRO A 440 5.82 27.42 -19.76
C PRO A 440 5.20 26.12 -19.24
N LEU A 441 4.97 26.03 -17.91
CA LEU A 441 4.35 24.84 -17.28
C LEU A 441 2.99 24.48 -17.87
N ARG A 442 2.22 25.51 -18.27
CA ARG A 442 0.95 25.40 -19.00
C ARG A 442 0.78 26.64 -19.87
N PRO A 443 -0.05 26.61 -20.92
CA PRO A 443 -0.37 27.79 -21.71
C PRO A 443 -0.79 28.95 -20.80
N GLY A 444 -0.07 30.08 -20.86
CA GLY A 444 -0.32 31.27 -20.03
C GLY A 444 0.29 31.27 -18.62
N ALA A 445 1.09 30.26 -18.25
CA ALA A 445 1.85 30.29 -16.99
C ALA A 445 2.99 31.32 -17.03
N GLN A 446 3.16 32.07 -15.95
CA GLN A 446 4.32 32.97 -15.75
C GLN A 446 5.60 32.21 -15.35
N CYS A 447 5.45 30.98 -14.86
CA CYS A 447 6.54 30.12 -14.40
C CYS A 447 6.89 29.06 -15.46
N ASN A 448 8.18 28.87 -15.73
CA ASN A 448 8.68 27.84 -16.63
C ASN A 448 8.91 26.50 -15.92
N THR A 449 9.15 25.43 -16.68
CA THR A 449 9.37 24.07 -16.16
C THR A 449 10.50 24.01 -15.13
N ALA A 450 11.66 24.62 -15.39
CA ALA A 450 12.79 24.63 -14.48
C ALA A 450 12.46 25.33 -13.15
N GLN A 451 11.80 26.49 -13.21
CA GLN A 451 11.33 27.23 -12.03
C GLN A 451 10.29 26.42 -11.26
N GLY A 452 9.32 25.81 -11.94
CA GLY A 452 8.31 24.95 -11.31
C GLY A 452 8.91 23.78 -10.57
N PHE A 453 9.91 23.12 -11.17
CA PHE A 453 10.64 22.04 -10.53
C PHE A 453 11.39 22.51 -9.28
N ALA A 454 12.13 23.63 -9.38
CA ALA A 454 12.86 24.21 -8.24
C ALA A 454 11.92 24.60 -7.08
N VAL A 455 10.72 25.10 -7.37
CA VAL A 455 9.69 25.36 -6.36
C VAL A 455 9.24 24.07 -5.66
N CYS A 456 8.91 23.02 -6.43
CA CYS A 456 8.49 21.75 -5.85
C CYS A 456 9.59 21.16 -4.94
N PHE A 457 10.86 21.27 -5.34
CA PHE A 457 11.99 20.82 -4.52
C PHE A 457 12.14 21.66 -3.23
N ALA A 458 12.11 22.99 -3.34
CA ALA A 458 12.26 23.88 -2.19
C ALA A 458 11.14 23.72 -1.14
N ARG A 459 9.96 23.26 -1.56
CA ARG A 459 8.78 23.06 -0.70
C ARG A 459 8.59 21.62 -0.24
N GLU A 460 9.49 20.69 -0.57
CA GLU A 460 9.33 19.30 -0.15
C GLU A 460 9.49 19.16 1.38
N GLU A 461 8.38 18.86 2.04
CA GLU A 461 8.29 18.72 3.51
C GLU A 461 8.65 17.29 4.00
N SER A 462 8.86 16.33 3.10
CA SER A 462 9.12 14.96 3.49
C SER A 462 10.39 14.84 4.32
N PRO A 463 10.37 14.07 5.42
CA PRO A 463 11.56 13.81 6.22
C PRO A 463 12.52 12.81 5.55
N PHE A 464 12.12 12.18 4.43
CA PHE A 464 12.90 11.17 3.73
C PHE A 464 13.62 11.73 2.51
N VAL A 465 14.16 12.94 2.63
CA VAL A 465 14.94 13.60 1.59
C VAL A 465 16.25 14.07 2.19
N VAL A 466 17.36 13.59 1.64
CA VAL A 466 18.69 14.05 2.05
C VAL A 466 18.85 15.51 1.64
N THR A 467 19.26 16.35 2.58
CA THR A 467 19.46 17.79 2.36
C THR A 467 20.90 18.15 2.04
N THR A 468 21.86 17.25 2.28
CA THR A 468 23.27 17.49 1.98
C THR A 468 23.97 16.21 1.53
N ASN A 469 24.49 16.21 0.30
CA ASN A 469 25.53 15.33 -0.24
C ASN A 469 25.92 15.84 -1.65
N GLU A 470 26.85 15.17 -2.31
CA GLU A 470 27.37 15.54 -3.63
C GLU A 470 26.29 15.58 -4.73
N SER A 471 25.24 14.77 -4.59
CA SER A 471 24.10 14.78 -5.53
C SER A 471 23.19 15.99 -5.30
N VAL A 472 22.97 16.37 -4.05
CA VAL A 472 22.21 17.57 -3.66
C VAL A 472 22.99 18.85 -4.00
N GLU A 473 24.32 18.83 -3.85
CA GLU A 473 25.20 19.93 -4.28
C GLU A 473 25.09 20.16 -5.79
N LEU A 474 25.11 19.08 -6.59
CA LEU A 474 24.90 19.17 -8.04
C LEU A 474 23.50 19.71 -8.37
N LEU A 475 22.47 19.27 -7.64
CA LEU A 475 21.11 19.78 -7.80
C LEU A 475 21.04 21.30 -7.57
N HIS A 476 21.52 21.79 -6.43
CA HIS A 476 21.57 23.23 -6.15
C HIS A 476 22.43 23.97 -7.18
N GLN A 477 23.55 23.40 -7.62
CA GLN A 477 24.38 24.02 -8.66
C GLN A 477 23.61 24.20 -9.98
N LYS A 478 22.79 23.22 -10.39
CA LYS A 478 22.03 23.26 -11.64
C LYS A 478 20.84 24.21 -11.61
N PHE A 479 20.29 24.48 -10.43
CA PHE A 479 19.09 25.31 -10.23
C PHE A 479 19.37 26.61 -9.44
N ALA A 480 20.64 26.97 -9.22
CA ALA A 480 21.03 28.15 -8.43
C ALA A 480 20.39 29.46 -8.93
N LYS A 481 20.24 29.60 -10.25
CA LYS A 481 19.60 30.77 -10.86
C LYS A 481 18.11 30.81 -10.51
N GLU A 482 17.40 29.71 -10.74
CA GLU A 482 15.97 29.59 -10.44
C GLU A 482 15.73 29.78 -8.95
N GLU A 483 16.51 29.16 -8.07
CA GLU A 483 16.43 29.34 -6.60
C GLU A 483 16.65 30.78 -6.15
N GLN A 484 17.48 31.56 -6.86
CA GLN A 484 17.68 32.98 -6.57
C GLN A 484 16.48 33.82 -7.03
N GLU A 485 16.00 33.62 -8.26
CA GLU A 485 14.78 34.28 -8.78
C GLU A 485 13.56 33.99 -7.90
N ILE A 486 13.47 32.76 -7.41
CA ILE A 486 12.50 32.26 -6.44
C ILE A 486 12.50 33.06 -5.13
N LYS A 487 13.68 33.39 -4.60
CA LYS A 487 13.78 34.15 -3.34
C LYS A 487 13.39 35.61 -3.51
N GLU A 488 13.53 36.15 -4.72
CA GLU A 488 13.31 37.56 -5.03
C GLU A 488 11.84 37.88 -5.38
N ASP A 489 11.06 36.92 -5.90
CA ASP A 489 9.74 37.18 -6.47
C ASP A 489 8.58 36.54 -5.68
N ALA A 490 8.24 37.14 -4.52
CA ALA A 490 7.23 36.63 -3.58
C ALA A 490 5.79 36.52 -4.14
N GLU A 491 5.46 37.25 -5.21
CA GLU A 491 4.11 37.25 -5.83
C GLU A 491 3.90 36.08 -6.81
N ALA A 492 4.95 35.67 -7.53
CA ALA A 492 4.93 34.47 -8.38
C ALA A 492 4.54 33.19 -7.59
N TYR A 493 4.78 33.21 -6.28
CA TYR A 493 4.50 32.11 -5.36
C TYR A 493 3.04 31.96 -4.93
N ALA A 494 2.28 33.05 -4.88
CA ALA A 494 0.87 33.00 -4.49
C ALA A 494 0.03 32.21 -5.52
N ALA A 495 0.45 32.21 -6.79
CA ALA A 495 -0.17 31.43 -7.86
C ALA A 495 0.10 29.91 -7.74
N ILE A 496 1.25 29.53 -7.19
CA ILE A 496 1.64 28.12 -6.97
C ILE A 496 1.03 27.57 -5.67
N GLU A 497 0.94 28.39 -4.61
CA GLU A 497 0.21 28.05 -3.37
C GLU A 497 -1.25 27.64 -3.67
N LYS A 498 -1.89 28.32 -4.63
CA LYS A 498 -3.23 28.00 -5.09
C LYS A 498 -3.33 26.64 -5.83
N LEU A 499 -2.25 26.18 -6.46
CA LEU A 499 -2.17 24.87 -7.13
C LEU A 499 -1.89 23.73 -6.13
N GLU A 500 -1.05 23.98 -5.12
CA GLU A 500 -0.80 23.05 -4.01
C GLU A 500 -2.05 22.85 -3.15
N GLU A 501 -2.80 23.92 -2.84
CA GLU A 501 -4.07 23.81 -2.12
C GLU A 501 -5.09 22.93 -2.87
N GLN A 502 -5.14 23.05 -4.21
CA GLN A 502 -5.98 22.21 -5.06
C GLN A 502 -5.49 20.76 -5.09
N LEU A 503 -4.17 20.53 -5.13
CA LEU A 503 -3.60 19.20 -5.10
C LEU A 503 -3.79 18.52 -3.73
N ASP A 504 -3.62 19.21 -2.61
CA ASP A 504 -3.78 18.63 -1.26
C ASP A 504 -5.24 18.35 -0.91
N ALA A 505 -6.15 19.19 -1.40
CA ALA A 505 -7.57 18.87 -1.41
C ALA A 505 -7.84 17.60 -2.24
N LEU A 506 -7.15 17.45 -3.38
CA LEU A 506 -7.30 16.29 -4.24
C LEU A 506 -6.57 15.04 -3.78
N GLN A 507 -5.38 15.09 -3.18
CA GLN A 507 -4.68 13.91 -2.69
C GLN A 507 -5.43 13.32 -1.51
N ALA A 508 -6.03 14.14 -0.65
CA ALA A 508 -6.95 13.68 0.38
C ALA A 508 -8.23 13.07 -0.22
N MET A 509 -8.81 13.70 -1.24
CA MET A 509 -10.02 13.21 -1.91
C MET A 509 -9.75 11.95 -2.75
N ILE A 510 -8.64 11.86 -3.48
CA ILE A 510 -8.16 10.70 -4.25
C ILE A 510 -7.74 9.59 -3.30
N PHE A 511 -7.15 9.87 -2.13
CA PHE A 511 -6.81 8.81 -1.19
C PHE A 511 -8.07 8.10 -0.69
N GLN A 512 -9.14 8.84 -0.39
CA GLN A 512 -10.45 8.30 0.01
C GLN A 512 -11.24 7.72 -1.18
N LEU A 513 -11.29 8.40 -2.33
CA LEU A 513 -11.97 7.92 -3.54
C LEU A 513 -11.27 6.74 -4.20
N ALA A 514 -9.94 6.69 -4.27
CA ALA A 514 -9.22 5.56 -4.84
C ALA A 514 -9.22 4.34 -3.90
N LEU A 515 -9.45 4.50 -2.59
CA LEU A 515 -9.76 3.36 -1.73
C LEU A 515 -11.19 2.86 -2.04
N GLY A 516 -12.18 3.75 -2.09
CA GLY A 516 -13.57 3.40 -2.41
C GLY A 516 -13.81 2.89 -3.85
N GLN A 517 -13.10 3.45 -4.83
CA GLN A 517 -13.22 3.12 -6.26
C GLN A 517 -12.32 1.95 -6.67
N LEU A 518 -11.09 1.75 -6.17
CA LEU A 518 -10.38 0.48 -6.48
C LEU A 518 -11.05 -0.71 -5.79
N LEU A 519 -11.56 -0.55 -4.57
CA LEU A 519 -12.33 -1.60 -3.90
C LEU A 519 -13.69 -1.82 -4.60
N GLY A 520 -14.32 -0.74 -5.10
CA GLY A 520 -15.52 -0.82 -5.93
C GLY A 520 -15.27 -1.38 -7.34
N GLU A 521 -14.14 -1.10 -7.99
CA GLU A 521 -13.77 -1.60 -9.31
C GLU A 521 -13.27 -3.05 -9.23
N LEU A 522 -12.62 -3.48 -8.15
CA LEU A 522 -12.35 -4.90 -7.90
C LEU A 522 -13.64 -5.69 -7.62
N ALA A 523 -14.64 -5.06 -6.99
CA ALA A 523 -15.97 -5.65 -6.82
C ALA A 523 -16.81 -5.66 -8.11
N MET A 524 -16.60 -4.67 -9.00
CA MET A 524 -17.29 -4.55 -10.30
C MET A 524 -16.53 -5.17 -11.48
N ALA A 525 -15.27 -5.59 -11.31
CA ALA A 525 -14.50 -6.30 -12.34
C ALA A 525 -15.07 -7.70 -12.64
N GLY A 526 -16.00 -8.20 -11.82
CA GLY A 526 -16.88 -9.33 -12.16
C GLY A 526 -17.92 -9.01 -13.26
N ALA A 527 -18.10 -7.74 -13.63
CA ALA A 527 -19.09 -7.29 -14.62
C ALA A 527 -18.50 -6.94 -16.00
N PHE A 528 -17.21 -7.17 -16.26
CA PHE A 528 -16.60 -6.94 -17.59
C PHE A 528 -16.80 -8.08 -18.58
N ASN A 529 -17.52 -9.15 -18.19
CA ASN A 529 -18.04 -10.14 -19.13
C ASN A 529 -19.53 -9.87 -19.39
N GLN A 530 -19.83 -8.95 -20.31
CA GLN A 530 -21.06 -9.02 -21.09
C GLN A 530 -20.93 -8.26 -22.42
N GLN A 531 -21.17 -9.00 -23.49
CA GLN A 531 -21.30 -8.54 -24.87
C GLN A 531 -22.56 -7.67 -25.07
N PRO A 532 -22.71 -6.98 -26.23
CA PRO A 532 -23.52 -5.78 -26.36
C PRO A 532 -25.00 -6.09 -26.61
N GLY A 533 -25.91 -5.33 -25.98
CA GLY A 533 -27.33 -5.44 -26.31
C GLY A 533 -28.27 -4.57 -25.48
N VAL A 534 -28.75 -3.50 -26.13
CA VAL A 534 -30.08 -2.87 -26.01
C VAL A 534 -30.33 -1.91 -24.83
N ILE A 535 -30.55 -0.66 -25.25
CA ILE A 535 -30.99 0.54 -24.54
C ILE A 535 -32.42 0.36 -24.03
N GLY A 536 -32.69 0.76 -22.78
CA GLY A 536 -34.02 0.93 -22.23
C GLY A 536 -34.03 1.91 -21.06
N HIS A 537 -34.25 3.19 -21.36
CA HIS A 537 -34.48 4.26 -20.39
C HIS A 537 -35.76 4.00 -19.58
N GLN A 538 -35.70 4.24 -18.26
CA GLN A 538 -36.84 4.72 -17.48
C GLN A 538 -36.36 5.49 -16.23
N GLU A 539 -36.45 6.81 -16.30
CA GLU A 539 -36.44 7.72 -15.15
C GLU A 539 -37.76 7.63 -14.37
N PRO A 540 -37.72 7.83 -13.04
CA PRO A 540 -38.82 8.46 -12.31
C PRO A 540 -38.41 9.76 -11.60
N PRO A 541 -39.40 10.59 -11.20
CA PRO A 541 -39.39 12.03 -11.42
C PRO A 541 -38.97 12.90 -10.22
N ALA A 542 -38.60 14.12 -10.56
CA ALA A 542 -38.30 15.23 -9.66
C ALA A 542 -39.54 15.80 -8.94
N THR A 543 -39.39 16.15 -7.66
CA THR A 543 -40.25 17.13 -6.96
C THR A 543 -39.43 18.08 -6.07
N ALA A 544 -39.35 19.31 -6.56
CA ALA A 544 -39.40 20.64 -5.91
C ALA A 544 -38.91 20.90 -4.46
N ALA A 545 -37.83 21.71 -4.40
CA ALA A 545 -37.70 23.06 -3.80
C ALA A 545 -37.77 23.34 -2.26
N SER A 546 -36.56 23.59 -1.71
CA SER A 546 -36.11 24.75 -0.87
C SER A 546 -36.58 24.88 0.61
N PRO A 547 -35.82 25.57 1.52
CA PRO A 547 -34.81 26.61 1.28
C PRO A 547 -33.48 26.56 2.08
N SER A 548 -32.46 27.16 1.46
CA SER A 548 -31.34 27.94 2.02
C SER A 548 -31.03 27.84 3.52
N ALA A 549 -29.91 27.17 3.86
CA ALA A 549 -29.18 27.39 5.11
C ALA A 549 -27.71 27.70 4.81
N ALA A 550 -27.35 28.94 5.17
CA ALA A 550 -26.02 29.49 5.44
C ALA A 550 -24.78 28.69 4.99
N ALA A 551 -24.05 29.29 4.04
CA ALA A 551 -22.66 28.96 3.77
C ALA A 551 -21.83 29.08 5.06
N SER A 552 -21.45 27.94 5.64
CA SER A 552 -20.43 27.87 6.67
C SER A 552 -19.05 28.21 6.07
N PRO A 553 -18.23 29.05 6.71
CA PRO A 553 -16.92 29.43 6.21
C PRO A 553 -16.01 28.20 6.08
N SER A 554 -15.46 28.00 4.88
CA SER A 554 -14.47 26.96 4.58
C SER A 554 -13.29 27.05 5.55
N LYS A 555 -13.08 25.99 6.33
CA LYS A 555 -11.97 25.85 7.28
C LYS A 555 -10.63 25.92 6.53
N LYS A 556 -9.85 26.98 6.76
CA LYS A 556 -8.44 27.09 6.38
C LYS A 556 -7.68 25.86 6.94
N LYS A 557 -7.02 25.06 6.09
CA LYS A 557 -6.09 24.01 6.56
C LYS A 557 -4.88 24.73 7.18
N LYS A 558 -4.67 24.53 8.47
CA LYS A 558 -3.57 25.14 9.22
C LYS A 558 -2.26 24.43 8.91
N LYS A 559 -1.20 25.18 8.60
CA LYS A 559 0.20 24.73 8.74
C LYS A 559 0.37 24.02 10.08
N HIS A 560 1.28 23.05 10.15
CA HIS A 560 1.65 22.42 11.41
C HIS A 560 1.94 23.50 12.47
N PRO A 561 1.49 23.34 13.72
CA PRO A 561 1.81 24.29 14.78
C PRO A 561 3.33 24.52 14.81
N LYS A 562 3.78 25.79 14.79
CA LYS A 562 5.21 26.13 14.69
C LYS A 562 6.06 25.45 15.77
N GLN A 563 5.50 25.27 16.96
CA GLN A 563 6.11 24.56 18.10
C GLN A 563 6.38 23.07 17.86
N PHE A 564 5.82 22.47 16.80
CA PHE A 564 6.07 21.08 16.41
C PHE A 564 7.05 20.97 15.24
N CYS A 565 7.45 22.10 14.65
CA CYS A 565 8.38 22.14 13.53
C CYS A 565 9.80 22.46 13.99
N CYS A 566 10.77 21.79 13.40
CA CYS A 566 12.20 22.04 13.61
C CYS A 566 12.52 23.46 13.13
N GLN A 567 13.23 24.24 13.96
CA GLN A 567 13.58 25.62 13.61
C GLN A 567 14.68 25.72 12.55
N LEU A 568 15.46 24.65 12.34
CA LEU A 568 16.48 24.58 11.29
C LEU A 568 15.91 24.13 9.94
N THR A 569 15.03 23.14 9.93
CA THR A 569 14.52 22.53 8.69
C THR A 569 13.12 22.97 8.31
N GLY A 570 12.37 23.59 9.22
CA GLY A 570 10.96 23.96 9.05
C GLY A 570 9.97 22.78 9.04
N LYS A 571 10.47 21.54 9.10
CA LYS A 571 9.67 20.30 9.00
C LYS A 571 9.17 19.83 10.37
N LEU A 572 8.07 19.09 10.38
CA LEU A 572 7.53 18.47 11.60
C LEU A 572 8.58 17.54 12.25
N MET A 573 8.86 17.73 13.54
CA MET A 573 9.87 16.95 14.26
C MET A 573 9.38 15.53 14.57
N ARG A 574 10.31 14.58 14.58
CA ARG A 574 10.12 13.19 15.03
C ARG A 574 10.92 12.90 16.28
N GLU A 575 12.16 13.37 16.32
CA GLU A 575 13.07 13.27 17.47
C GLU A 575 13.37 14.70 17.91
N PRO A 576 12.40 15.40 18.53
CA PRO A 576 12.60 16.79 18.92
C PRO A 576 13.68 16.85 20.01
N VAL A 577 14.65 17.72 19.82
CA VAL A 577 15.64 18.12 20.82
C VAL A 577 15.31 19.53 21.26
N THR A 578 15.53 19.84 22.53
CA THR A 578 15.42 21.21 23.03
C THR A 578 16.73 21.60 23.71
N LEU A 579 17.41 22.61 23.15
CA LEU A 579 18.58 23.22 23.80
C LEU A 579 18.13 24.08 24.99
N LYS A 580 19.04 24.40 25.93
CA LYS A 580 18.72 25.21 27.12
C LYS A 580 18.13 26.58 26.84
N ASN A 581 18.47 27.18 25.71
CA ASN A 581 17.90 28.46 25.27
C ASN A 581 16.47 28.33 24.70
N GLY A 582 15.90 27.13 24.72
CA GLY A 582 14.53 26.84 24.29
C GLY A 582 14.40 26.59 22.79
N HIS A 583 15.50 26.60 22.03
CA HIS A 583 15.46 26.27 20.61
C HIS A 583 15.23 24.78 20.38
N GLN A 584 14.39 24.48 19.38
CA GLN A 584 13.88 23.15 19.09
C GLN A 584 14.30 22.70 17.70
N PHE A 585 14.95 21.54 17.65
CA PHE A 585 15.50 20.98 16.43
C PHE A 585 15.12 19.50 16.29
N GLU A 586 15.11 19.02 15.05
CA GLU A 586 15.16 17.59 14.78
C GLU A 586 16.55 17.07 15.17
N TYR A 587 16.62 15.98 15.95
CA TYR A 587 17.87 15.41 16.46
C TYR A 587 18.90 15.22 15.35
N GLU A 588 18.53 14.55 14.25
CA GLU A 588 19.45 14.31 13.14
C GLU A 588 19.97 15.62 12.51
N ALA A 589 19.10 16.61 12.37
CA ALA A 589 19.47 17.88 11.75
C ALA A 589 20.48 18.64 12.61
N LEU A 590 20.33 18.59 13.93
CA LEU A 590 21.29 19.17 14.86
C LEU A 590 22.60 18.37 14.90
N MET A 591 22.55 17.03 14.89
CA MET A 591 23.75 16.18 14.84
C MET A 591 24.60 16.44 13.60
N ASP A 592 23.96 16.66 12.45
CA ASP A 592 24.68 16.99 11.21
C ASP A 592 25.43 18.33 11.33
N VAL A 593 24.86 19.33 12.02
CA VAL A 593 25.56 20.59 12.34
C VAL A 593 26.72 20.34 13.30
N VAL A 594 26.49 19.57 14.37
CA VAL A 594 27.53 19.25 15.36
C VAL A 594 28.73 18.57 14.71
N LYS A 595 28.48 17.64 13.79
CA LYS A 595 29.53 16.93 13.07
C LYS A 595 30.33 17.83 12.12
N LYS A 596 29.70 18.83 11.52
CA LYS A 596 30.31 19.72 10.52
C LYS A 596 30.99 20.95 11.13
N VAL A 597 30.40 21.53 12.15
CA VAL A 597 30.76 22.85 12.70
C VAL A 597 31.22 22.76 14.16
N GLY A 598 30.90 21.68 14.87
CA GLY A 598 31.10 21.54 16.31
C GLY A 598 29.82 21.83 17.10
N GLN A 599 29.87 21.73 18.43
CA GLN A 599 28.71 21.94 19.31
C GLN A 599 28.32 23.42 19.42
N VAL A 600 27.67 23.94 18.39
CA VAL A 600 27.16 25.31 18.31
C VAL A 600 25.68 25.31 17.95
N ASP A 601 24.92 26.22 18.54
CA ASP A 601 23.51 26.44 18.18
C ASP A 601 23.43 26.98 16.74
N PRO A 602 22.72 26.30 15.81
CA PRO A 602 22.62 26.73 14.42
C PRO A 602 21.98 28.11 14.20
N LEU A 603 21.19 28.60 15.15
CA LEU A 603 20.46 29.87 15.04
C LEU A 603 21.24 31.05 15.63
N THR A 604 21.98 30.83 16.73
CA THR A 604 22.69 31.91 17.44
C THR A 604 24.20 31.89 17.23
N GLY A 605 24.76 30.75 16.82
CA GLY A 605 26.20 30.53 16.73
C GLY A 605 26.89 30.36 18.09
N GLU A 606 26.14 30.31 19.19
CA GLU A 606 26.69 30.13 20.53
C GLU A 606 27.08 28.67 20.77
N ALA A 607 28.25 28.45 21.37
CA ALA A 607 28.66 27.11 21.77
C ALA A 607 27.79 26.60 22.92
N PHE A 608 27.38 25.35 22.86
CA PHE A 608 26.71 24.67 23.95
C PHE A 608 27.51 23.42 24.36
N ASN A 609 27.57 23.13 25.66
CA ASN A 609 28.36 22.02 26.20
C ASN A 609 27.49 20.88 26.75
N GLU A 610 26.19 20.94 26.51
CA GLU A 610 25.24 19.95 27.00
C GLU A 610 25.16 18.71 26.12
N GLU A 611 24.88 17.58 26.76
CA GLU A 611 24.53 16.35 26.07
C GLU A 611 23.18 16.54 25.38
N ILE A 612 23.12 16.14 24.10
CA ILE A 612 21.94 16.36 23.28
C ILE A 612 20.96 15.21 23.50
N GLU A 613 19.90 15.49 24.24
CA GLU A 613 18.86 14.53 24.58
C GLU A 613 17.55 14.80 23.84
N ILE A 614 16.79 13.73 23.57
CA ILE A 614 15.46 13.82 22.95
C ILE A 614 14.45 14.33 23.99
N ASN A 615 13.71 15.37 23.64
CA ASN A 615 12.59 15.89 24.44
C ASN A 615 11.37 14.97 24.30
N HIS A 616 11.28 13.97 25.17
CA HIS A 616 10.19 12.98 25.18
C HIS A 616 8.80 13.60 25.41
N ALA A 617 8.70 14.71 26.15
CA ALA A 617 7.41 15.37 26.38
C ALA A 617 6.87 16.00 25.09
N LEU A 618 7.71 16.77 24.37
CA LEU A 618 7.35 17.35 23.09
C LEU A 618 7.10 16.27 22.02
N GLN A 619 7.86 15.18 22.06
CA GLN A 619 7.65 14.03 21.17
C GLN A 619 6.25 13.42 21.36
N GLN A 620 5.78 13.29 22.60
CA GLN A 620 4.43 12.79 22.91
C GLN A 620 3.32 13.76 22.45
N GLU A 621 3.51 15.07 22.63
CA GLU A 621 2.56 16.08 22.13
C GLU A 621 2.43 16.03 20.60
N ILE A 622 3.55 15.89 19.90
CA ILE A 622 3.58 15.74 18.44
C ILE A 622 2.89 14.43 18.02
N ALA A 623 3.13 13.33 18.72
CA ALA A 623 2.48 12.04 18.45
C ALA A 623 0.95 12.13 18.62
N GLN A 624 0.48 12.77 19.70
CA GLN A 624 -0.94 13.02 19.93
C GLN A 624 -1.56 13.86 18.82
N TYR A 625 -0.88 14.91 18.39
CA TYR A 625 -1.31 15.74 17.27
C TYR A 625 -1.43 14.94 15.97
N LYS A 626 -0.46 14.05 15.67
CA LYS A 626 -0.49 13.16 14.50
C LYS A 626 -1.69 12.21 14.53
N VAL A 627 -1.94 11.54 15.65
CA VAL A 627 -3.09 10.63 15.81
C VAL A 627 -4.41 11.38 15.64
N ASN A 628 -4.60 12.51 16.33
CA ASN A 628 -5.82 13.32 16.22
C ASN A 628 -6.06 13.82 14.79
N LYS A 629 -4.99 14.22 14.08
CA LYS A 629 -5.06 14.62 12.66
C LYS A 629 -5.43 13.45 11.75
N ALA A 630 -5.01 12.23 12.08
CA ALA A 630 -5.29 11.02 11.31
C ALA A 630 -6.71 10.46 11.53
N THR A 631 -7.27 10.57 12.75
CA THR A 631 -8.62 10.07 13.10
C THR A 631 -9.75 11.05 12.78
N SER A 632 -9.44 12.32 12.54
CA SER A 632 -10.43 13.36 12.18
C SER A 632 -10.75 13.43 10.67
N LYS A 633 -10.25 12.49 9.88
CA LYS A 633 -10.45 12.35 8.44
C LYS A 633 -11.32 11.13 8.14
#